data_AF-A0A256BBH4-F1
#
_entry.id   AF-A0A256BBH4-F1
#
_cell.length_a   1.000
_cell.length_b   1.000
_cell.length_c   1.000
_cell.angle_alpha   90.00
_cell.angle_beta   90.00
_cell.angle_gamma   90.00
#
_symmetry.space_group_name_H-M   'P 1'
#
loop_
_entity.id
_entity.type
_entity.pdbx_description
1 polymer ?
#
loop_
_entity_poly.entity_id
_entity_poly.type
_entity_poly.pdbx_seq_one_letter_code
_entity_poly.pdbx_strand_id
1 'polypeptide(L)'
;MNQELEKLLNELDISEQFTTDSSISSKINSISSGDESFELESEKIAFLFHETNENLYSGWGTYYRPAFGPVIRDGQIYESPSLSVITEEMLSYWENRAEKTNNLIMKARYSGLVYDLTQKVLGRSRKPNYKTVVIYVESLIAICDKDVCERHIETIQKTKIIRAYKVACSIRNTPLIESCIDAAIRLEDRITEKSASTLLGFCFDLFVLGKEKLLREEQKEKLVSDLEARFVYVSTNNYSFQICESVGIPLAKYYRSQNRLEDVKRIITTVGRSFELFFQGQDELLQSFHYQHLHEIYIQFNLKDEAENISKKITEVGSGVIKNMQLFVQSMEISKESLDQYVVTMIEGGFDNALYRITHQFIPKIDEVQKIDPFTASSTIVSYDHRGIPIAKMTDPSDFDVSQLCKSMGENSLILHHLFVRLTEKYNPKAEDYLALFYRSPLFDKSKQSIVEKGILAFFIEDYITAIHLFVPQIEAAIRTLVKLKGGLLVVENNYDGFKFKTLDALLRDDIVKDYFGEDIAFYLRILLSDQRGWNIRNKVCHGMSPIEEFNDSIADRLMHVMLCLAIVKECNA
;
A
#
# COMPACT_ATOMS: atom_id res chain seq x y z
N MET A 1 -34.95 31.96 20.14
CA MET A 1 -33.51 32.10 20.40
C MET A 1 -33.27 32.52 21.84
N ASN A 2 -32.47 31.74 22.58
CA ASN A 2 -32.03 32.01 23.95
C ASN A 2 -31.24 33.34 24.03
N GLN A 3 -31.48 34.17 25.06
CA GLN A 3 -30.81 35.47 25.25
C GLN A 3 -29.29 35.35 25.43
N GLU A 4 -28.79 34.29 26.06
CA GLU A 4 -27.35 34.04 26.20
C GLU A 4 -26.72 33.68 24.85
N LEU A 5 -27.41 32.86 24.05
CA LEU A 5 -26.97 32.50 22.70
C LEU A 5 -26.97 33.72 21.78
N GLU A 6 -28.04 34.52 21.80
CA GLU A 6 -28.13 35.74 20.99
C GLU A 6 -27.00 36.72 21.32
N LYS A 7 -26.71 36.90 22.62
CA LYS A 7 -25.59 37.73 23.07
C LYS A 7 -24.25 37.19 22.55
N LEU A 8 -24.00 35.88 22.69
CA LEU A 8 -22.76 35.26 22.20
C LEU A 8 -22.60 35.40 20.68
N LEU A 9 -23.66 35.16 19.91
CA LEU A 9 -23.61 35.27 18.45
C LEU A 9 -23.34 36.71 18.01
N ASN A 10 -23.95 37.70 18.67
CA ASN A 10 -23.66 39.12 18.43
C ASN A 10 -22.20 39.48 18.80
N GLU A 11 -21.68 38.95 19.90
CA GLU A 11 -20.26 39.14 20.27
C GLU A 11 -19.32 38.55 19.22
N LEU A 12 -19.63 37.35 18.69
CA LEU A 12 -18.85 36.69 17.64
C LEU A 12 -18.94 37.41 16.28
N ASP A 13 -20.05 38.07 16.00
CA ASP A 13 -20.26 38.85 14.76
C ASP A 13 -19.53 40.19 14.76
N ILE A 14 -19.30 40.79 15.93
CA ILE A 14 -18.60 42.08 16.09
C ILE A 14 -17.10 41.88 16.39
N SER A 15 -16.69 40.66 16.76
CA SER A 15 -15.30 40.39 17.15
C SER A 15 -14.33 40.56 15.98
N GLU A 16 -13.32 41.42 16.17
CA GLU A 16 -12.15 41.54 15.29
C GLU A 16 -11.00 40.61 15.70
N GLN A 17 -11.19 39.81 16.76
CA GLN A 17 -10.18 38.83 17.16
C GLN A 17 -10.09 37.72 16.13
N PHE A 18 -8.87 37.27 15.86
CA PHE A 18 -8.67 36.03 15.12
C PHE A 18 -9.46 34.90 15.79
N THR A 19 -10.12 34.04 15.01
CA THR A 19 -10.91 32.94 15.55
C THR A 19 -10.66 31.63 14.78
N THR A 20 -11.10 30.52 15.36
CA THR A 20 -11.06 29.18 14.75
C THR A 20 -12.39 28.48 15.00
N ASP A 21 -12.72 27.48 14.18
CA ASP A 21 -13.90 26.63 14.40
C ASP A 21 -13.90 26.02 15.82
N SER A 22 -12.74 25.60 16.33
CA SER A 22 -12.59 25.09 17.70
C SER A 22 -12.87 26.14 18.78
N SER A 23 -12.43 27.39 18.57
CA SER A 23 -12.69 28.48 19.52
C SER A 23 -14.18 28.85 19.57
N ILE A 24 -14.83 28.91 18.40
CA ILE A 24 -16.27 29.16 18.29
C ILE A 24 -17.05 28.00 18.93
N SER A 25 -16.69 26.76 18.60
CA SER A 25 -17.29 25.55 19.18
C SER A 25 -17.20 25.54 20.71
N SER A 26 -16.03 25.88 21.26
CA SER A 26 -15.83 25.97 22.73
C SER A 26 -16.75 27.00 23.38
N LYS A 27 -16.88 28.20 22.78
CA LYS A 27 -17.77 29.26 23.28
C LYS A 27 -19.24 28.83 23.23
N ILE A 28 -19.71 28.23 22.13
CA ILE A 28 -21.09 27.73 22.00
C ILE A 28 -21.37 26.62 23.03
N ASN A 29 -20.41 25.72 23.25
CA ASN A 29 -20.55 24.63 24.21
C ASN A 29 -20.51 25.08 25.67
N SER A 30 -20.06 26.31 25.97
CA SER A 30 -20.07 26.85 27.33
C SER A 30 -21.46 27.29 27.81
N ILE A 31 -22.45 27.42 26.92
CA ILE A 31 -23.84 27.74 27.27
C ILE A 31 -24.48 26.52 27.94
N SER A 32 -24.96 26.72 29.18
CA SER A 32 -25.39 25.66 30.10
C SER A 32 -26.57 24.80 29.59
N SER A 33 -26.61 23.54 30.01
CA SER A 33 -27.55 22.50 29.55
C SER A 33 -29.00 22.64 30.04
N GLY A 34 -29.34 23.73 30.73
CA GLY A 34 -30.71 23.99 31.18
C GLY A 34 -31.64 24.54 30.08
N ASP A 35 -31.10 24.81 28.90
CA ASP A 35 -31.74 25.59 27.84
C ASP A 35 -31.59 24.90 26.46
N GLU A 36 -32.22 23.72 26.32
CA GLU A 36 -32.27 22.91 25.09
C GLU A 36 -33.17 23.55 24.01
N SER A 37 -32.87 24.79 23.63
CA SER A 37 -33.52 25.43 22.48
C SER A 37 -33.03 24.80 21.17
N PHE A 38 -33.94 24.68 20.20
CA PHE A 38 -33.63 24.21 18.85
C PHE A 38 -32.46 24.99 18.21
N GLU A 39 -32.40 26.31 18.43
CA GLU A 39 -31.31 27.14 17.92
C GLU A 39 -29.97 26.77 18.58
N LEU A 40 -29.93 26.57 19.90
CA LEU A 40 -28.68 26.18 20.59
C LEU A 40 -28.21 24.79 20.13
N GLU A 41 -29.13 23.84 19.96
CA GLU A 41 -28.80 22.51 19.42
C GLU A 41 -28.24 22.60 18.00
N SER A 42 -28.90 23.39 17.14
CA SER A 42 -28.45 23.62 15.75
C SER A 42 -27.06 24.25 15.69
N GLU A 43 -26.75 25.17 16.59
CA GLU A 43 -25.42 25.80 16.70
C GLU A 43 -24.36 24.80 17.19
N LYS A 44 -24.66 24.00 18.22
CA LYS A 44 -23.75 22.95 18.72
C LYS A 44 -23.45 21.92 17.64
N ILE A 45 -24.47 21.42 16.95
CA ILE A 45 -24.31 20.42 15.88
C ILE A 45 -23.46 20.95 14.72
N ALA A 46 -23.65 22.21 14.30
CA ALA A 46 -22.86 22.79 13.21
C ALA A 46 -21.36 22.72 13.47
N PHE A 47 -20.94 22.94 14.71
CA PHE A 47 -19.53 22.97 15.12
C PHE A 47 -19.02 21.65 15.72
N LEU A 48 -19.82 20.59 15.66
CA LEU A 48 -19.39 19.22 15.96
C LEU A 48 -18.85 18.48 14.73
N PHE A 49 -19.07 18.99 13.52
CA PHE A 49 -18.53 18.37 12.30
C PHE A 49 -17.07 18.78 12.03
N HIS A 50 -16.26 17.81 11.59
CA HIS A 50 -14.91 18.09 11.08
C HIS A 50 -14.88 18.15 9.55
N GLU A 51 -14.07 19.06 9.03
CA GLU A 51 -13.73 19.13 7.61
C GLU A 51 -12.82 17.95 7.24
N THR A 52 -13.08 17.27 6.12
CA THR A 52 -12.20 16.21 5.60
C THR A 52 -11.12 16.77 4.67
N ASN A 53 -10.05 16.01 4.51
CA ASN A 53 -9.13 16.13 3.39
C ASN A 53 -9.33 14.93 2.45
N GLU A 54 -8.76 14.99 1.25
CA GLU A 54 -8.96 13.97 0.18
C GLU A 54 -8.59 12.53 0.60
N ASN A 55 -7.85 12.37 1.71
CA ASN A 55 -7.36 11.08 2.20
C ASN A 55 -8.17 10.49 3.35
N LEU A 56 -9.23 11.16 3.82
CA LEU A 56 -10.06 10.69 4.94
C LEU A 56 -11.47 10.32 4.46
N TYR A 57 -11.77 9.03 4.51
CA TYR A 57 -13.11 8.51 4.20
C TYR A 57 -14.10 8.96 5.29
N SER A 58 -15.06 9.82 4.93
CA SER A 58 -16.08 10.32 5.86
C SER A 58 -17.16 9.30 6.21
N GLY A 59 -17.19 8.11 5.59
CA GLY A 59 -18.31 7.17 5.69
C GLY A 59 -19.52 7.60 4.85
N TRP A 60 -19.79 8.91 4.76
CA TRP A 60 -20.97 9.48 4.08
C TRP A 60 -20.71 9.92 2.64
N GLY A 61 -19.44 10.04 2.23
CA GLY A 61 -19.07 10.61 0.92
C GLY A 61 -19.33 12.12 0.85
N THR A 62 -19.22 12.80 1.99
CA THR A 62 -19.36 14.25 2.20
C THR A 62 -18.02 14.85 2.63
N TYR A 63 -17.87 16.17 2.49
CA TYR A 63 -16.73 16.94 3.01
C TYR A 63 -16.79 17.12 4.53
N TYR A 64 -17.98 17.28 5.10
CA TYR A 64 -18.15 17.28 6.55
C TYR A 64 -18.35 15.86 7.07
N ARG A 65 -17.64 15.51 8.15
CA ARG A 65 -17.70 14.20 8.81
C ARG A 65 -18.01 14.36 10.31
N PRO A 66 -18.55 13.31 10.97
CA PRO A 66 -18.78 13.34 12.41
C PRO A 66 -17.47 13.53 13.18
N ALA A 67 -17.57 14.14 14.38
CA ALA A 67 -16.44 14.26 15.30
C ALA A 67 -15.93 12.89 15.78
N PHE A 68 -16.85 11.95 15.98
CA PHE A 68 -16.57 10.60 16.45
C PHE A 68 -17.12 9.57 15.48
N GLY A 69 -16.37 8.49 15.23
CA GLY A 69 -16.73 7.41 14.32
C GLY A 69 -16.26 7.61 12.87
N PRO A 70 -16.60 6.69 11.95
CA PRO A 70 -17.46 5.52 12.17
C PRO A 70 -16.73 4.37 12.89
N VAL A 71 -17.33 3.83 13.95
CA VAL A 71 -16.88 2.57 14.58
C VAL A 71 -17.93 1.50 14.30
N ILE A 72 -17.54 0.38 13.69
CA ILE A 72 -18.42 -0.76 13.48
C ILE A 72 -18.32 -1.69 14.69
N ARG A 73 -19.41 -1.89 15.41
CA ARG A 73 -19.55 -2.92 16.47
C ARG A 73 -20.83 -3.69 16.21
N ASP A 74 -20.73 -5.01 16.20
CA ASP A 74 -21.87 -5.92 15.98
C ASP A 74 -22.66 -5.61 14.70
N GLY A 75 -21.96 -5.17 13.65
CA GLY A 75 -22.56 -4.78 12.36
C GLY A 75 -23.29 -3.43 12.37
N GLN A 76 -23.33 -2.71 13.50
CA GLN A 76 -23.89 -1.36 13.60
C GLN A 76 -22.78 -0.29 13.56
N ILE A 77 -23.07 0.82 12.89
CA ILE A 77 -22.17 1.97 12.78
C ILE A 77 -22.49 2.95 13.92
N TYR A 78 -21.50 3.24 14.75
CA TYR A 78 -21.57 4.25 15.79
C TYR A 78 -20.77 5.49 15.36
N GLU A 79 -21.46 6.64 15.34
CA GLU A 79 -20.92 7.94 14.95
C GLU A 79 -21.62 9.06 15.72
N SER A 80 -20.92 10.19 15.92
CA SER A 80 -21.51 11.38 16.54
C SER A 80 -20.90 12.68 16.00
N PRO A 81 -21.72 13.66 15.59
CA PRO A 81 -23.18 13.59 15.45
C PRO A 81 -23.57 12.68 14.27
N SER A 82 -24.67 11.93 14.39
CA SER A 82 -25.15 11.10 13.27
C SER A 82 -25.86 11.96 12.22
N LEU A 83 -25.73 11.58 10.94
CA LEU A 83 -26.46 12.21 9.85
C LEU A 83 -27.99 12.22 10.10
N SER A 84 -28.50 11.23 10.83
CA SER A 84 -29.92 11.09 11.18
C SER A 84 -30.46 12.20 12.09
N VAL A 85 -29.59 12.92 12.81
CA VAL A 85 -29.98 14.02 13.70
C VAL A 85 -30.26 15.31 12.91
N ILE A 86 -29.74 15.41 11.68
CA ILE A 86 -29.89 16.62 10.87
C ILE A 86 -31.27 16.67 10.22
N THR A 87 -32.01 17.73 10.47
CA THR A 87 -33.38 17.94 9.92
C THR A 87 -33.42 19.02 8.84
N GLU A 88 -34.52 19.06 8.06
CA GLU A 88 -34.79 20.14 7.10
C GLU A 88 -34.87 21.52 7.78
N GLU A 89 -35.39 21.54 9.01
CA GLU A 89 -35.46 22.75 9.84
C GLU A 89 -34.06 23.24 10.22
N MET A 90 -33.14 22.35 10.60
CA MET A 90 -31.75 22.71 10.92
C MET A 90 -31.00 23.25 9.69
N LEU A 91 -31.19 22.63 8.52
CA LEU A 91 -30.62 23.13 7.27
C LEU A 91 -31.13 24.54 6.94
N SER A 92 -32.42 24.77 7.12
CA SER A 92 -33.04 26.09 6.91
C SER A 92 -32.55 27.14 7.93
N TYR A 93 -32.33 26.71 9.17
CA TYR A 93 -31.74 27.54 10.22
C TYR A 93 -30.30 27.96 9.86
N TRP A 94 -29.44 27.01 9.48
CA TRP A 94 -28.07 27.31 9.05
C TRP A 94 -28.02 28.19 7.81
N GLU A 95 -28.92 27.98 6.85
CA GLU A 95 -29.05 28.84 5.68
C GLU A 95 -29.34 30.30 6.08
N ASN A 96 -30.31 30.52 6.96
CA ASN A 96 -30.63 31.86 7.48
C ASN A 96 -29.47 32.47 8.28
N ARG A 97 -28.77 31.65 9.07
CA ARG A 97 -27.58 32.09 9.84
C ARG A 97 -26.45 32.54 8.91
N ALA A 98 -26.18 31.79 7.84
CA ALA A 98 -25.17 32.14 6.85
C ALA A 98 -25.42 33.51 6.20
N GLU A 99 -26.70 33.88 5.96
CA GLU A 99 -27.03 35.18 5.40
C GLU A 99 -26.87 36.34 6.38
N LYS A 100 -27.10 36.10 7.68
CA LYS A 100 -27.16 37.16 8.72
C LYS A 100 -25.83 37.43 9.41
N THR A 101 -25.00 36.41 9.60
CA THR A 101 -23.74 36.54 10.34
C THR A 101 -22.74 37.41 9.58
N ASN A 102 -21.97 38.22 10.30
CA ASN A 102 -20.83 38.97 9.78
C ASN A 102 -19.51 38.20 9.96
N ASN A 103 -19.48 37.22 10.87
CA ASN A 103 -18.33 36.36 11.09
C ASN A 103 -18.07 35.43 9.89
N LEU A 104 -16.89 35.56 9.25
CA LEU A 104 -16.55 34.82 8.04
C LEU A 104 -16.43 33.30 8.25
N ILE A 105 -15.91 32.86 9.40
CA ILE A 105 -15.77 31.43 9.71
C ILE A 105 -17.13 30.80 9.90
N MET A 106 -18.01 31.46 10.67
CA MET A 106 -19.39 31.01 10.86
C MET A 106 -20.15 30.99 9.54
N LYS A 107 -20.00 32.04 8.73
CA LYS A 107 -20.60 32.12 7.39
C LYS A 107 -20.19 30.94 6.51
N ALA A 108 -18.90 30.65 6.42
CA ALA A 108 -18.37 29.51 5.67
C ALA A 108 -18.85 28.17 6.26
N ARG A 109 -18.90 28.05 7.59
CA ARG A 109 -19.35 26.84 8.29
C ARG A 109 -20.80 26.49 7.96
N TYR A 110 -21.74 27.42 8.17
CA TYR A 110 -23.15 27.15 7.95
C TYR A 110 -23.46 26.91 6.46
N SER A 111 -22.98 27.79 5.59
CA SER A 111 -23.22 27.66 4.15
C SER A 111 -22.57 26.39 3.56
N GLY A 112 -21.41 26.00 4.09
CA GLY A 112 -20.74 24.75 3.76
C GLY A 112 -21.54 23.51 4.16
N LEU A 113 -22.06 23.48 5.39
CA LEU A 113 -22.92 22.38 5.86
C LEU A 113 -24.18 22.25 5.01
N VAL A 114 -24.84 23.37 4.70
CA VAL A 114 -26.02 23.39 3.83
C VAL A 114 -25.65 22.86 2.45
N TYR A 115 -24.56 23.34 1.83
CA TYR A 115 -24.13 22.85 0.52
C TYR A 115 -23.87 21.34 0.51
N ASP A 116 -23.15 20.84 1.51
CA ASP A 116 -22.60 19.49 1.52
C ASP A 116 -23.61 18.42 1.97
N LEU A 117 -24.54 18.78 2.88
CA LEU A 117 -25.44 17.82 3.53
C LEU A 117 -26.88 17.83 2.98
N THR A 118 -27.33 18.90 2.31
CA THR A 118 -28.73 19.02 1.82
C THR A 118 -29.18 17.79 1.02
N GLN A 119 -28.39 17.36 0.04
CA GLN A 119 -28.75 16.21 -0.80
C GLN A 119 -28.72 14.87 -0.04
N LYS A 120 -27.90 14.78 1.01
CA LYS A 120 -27.76 13.56 1.81
C LYS A 120 -28.92 13.39 2.79
N VAL A 121 -29.39 14.51 3.36
CA VAL A 121 -30.48 14.55 4.33
C VAL A 121 -31.85 14.55 3.64
N LEU A 122 -32.05 15.38 2.61
CA LEU A 122 -33.36 15.58 1.97
C LEU A 122 -33.55 14.78 0.67
N GLY A 123 -32.55 14.00 0.28
CA GLY A 123 -32.55 13.21 -0.94
C GLY A 123 -31.99 13.95 -2.17
N ARG A 124 -31.58 13.18 -3.18
CA ARG A 124 -30.80 13.67 -4.34
C ARG A 124 -31.51 14.73 -5.19
N SER A 125 -32.84 14.81 -5.15
CA SER A 125 -33.63 15.79 -5.90
C SER A 125 -33.61 17.18 -5.27
N ARG A 126 -33.36 17.29 -3.96
CA ARG A 126 -33.28 18.56 -3.23
C ARG A 126 -31.85 19.10 -3.30
N LYS A 127 -31.68 20.26 -3.93
CA LYS A 127 -30.38 20.94 -4.06
C LYS A 127 -30.30 22.12 -3.08
N PRO A 128 -29.10 22.43 -2.56
CA PRO A 128 -28.89 23.64 -1.79
C PRO A 128 -29.20 24.87 -2.65
N ASN A 129 -29.66 25.94 -2.01
CA ASN A 129 -29.89 27.21 -2.67
C ASN A 129 -28.61 27.75 -3.28
N TYR A 130 -28.68 28.16 -4.55
CA TYR A 130 -27.54 28.71 -5.28
C TYR A 130 -26.89 29.89 -4.55
N LYS A 131 -27.68 30.79 -3.95
CA LYS A 131 -27.16 31.94 -3.19
C LYS A 131 -26.31 31.48 -2.00
N THR A 132 -26.74 30.45 -1.29
CA THR A 132 -26.01 29.87 -0.15
C THR A 132 -24.69 29.26 -0.59
N VAL A 133 -24.65 28.63 -1.77
CA VAL A 133 -23.38 28.10 -2.34
C VAL A 133 -22.44 29.23 -2.73
N VAL A 134 -22.94 30.32 -3.31
CA VAL A 134 -22.13 31.52 -3.62
C VAL A 134 -21.54 32.10 -2.32
N ILE A 135 -22.37 32.28 -1.29
CA ILE A 135 -21.93 32.75 0.05
C ILE A 135 -20.81 31.87 0.59
N TYR A 136 -20.92 30.54 0.44
CA TYR A 136 -19.89 29.61 0.91
C TYR A 136 -18.55 29.85 0.22
N VAL A 137 -18.54 29.89 -1.11
CA VAL A 137 -17.32 30.12 -1.90
C VAL A 137 -16.69 31.48 -1.58
N GLU A 138 -17.49 32.54 -1.56
CA GLU A 138 -17.02 33.90 -1.25
C GLU A 138 -16.45 34.00 0.17
N SER A 139 -17.07 33.32 1.13
CA SER A 139 -16.58 33.29 2.52
C SER A 139 -15.24 32.57 2.63
N LEU A 140 -15.05 31.45 1.92
CA LEU A 140 -13.77 30.76 1.88
C LEU A 140 -12.68 31.60 1.23
N ILE A 141 -12.98 32.30 0.14
CA ILE A 141 -12.05 33.26 -0.49
C ILE A 141 -11.68 34.38 0.51
N ALA A 142 -12.68 34.97 1.17
CA ALA A 142 -12.47 36.05 2.13
C ALA A 142 -11.63 35.61 3.34
N ILE A 143 -11.79 34.37 3.81
CA ILE A 143 -10.96 33.79 4.88
C ILE A 143 -9.49 33.72 4.45
N CYS A 144 -9.22 33.29 3.20
CA CYS A 144 -7.87 33.26 2.66
C CYS A 144 -7.30 34.67 2.46
N ASP A 145 -8.12 35.64 2.06
CA ASP A 145 -7.63 36.99 1.78
C ASP A 145 -7.36 37.82 3.04
N LYS A 146 -8.18 37.72 4.09
CA LYS A 146 -8.14 38.62 5.27
C LYS A 146 -7.29 38.14 6.45
N ASP A 147 -6.57 37.02 6.30
CA ASP A 147 -5.75 36.39 7.36
C ASP A 147 -6.48 36.23 8.72
N VAL A 148 -7.79 36.00 8.69
CA VAL A 148 -8.69 36.04 9.87
C VAL A 148 -8.56 34.86 10.85
N CYS A 149 -7.62 33.93 10.63
CA CYS A 149 -7.42 32.76 11.47
C CYS A 149 -6.34 32.98 12.53
N GLU A 150 -6.54 32.46 13.75
CA GLU A 150 -5.50 32.49 14.78
C GLU A 150 -4.31 31.65 14.31
N ARG A 151 -3.17 32.33 14.14
CA ARG A 151 -1.89 31.80 13.64
C ARG A 151 -1.92 31.49 12.14
N HIS A 152 -0.85 31.86 11.46
CA HIS A 152 -0.56 31.58 10.05
C HIS A 152 -0.52 30.07 9.76
N ILE A 153 -1.69 29.42 9.66
CA ILE A 153 -1.80 28.03 9.23
C ILE A 153 -2.10 28.05 7.73
N GLU A 154 -1.08 28.37 6.95
CA GLU A 154 -1.08 28.37 5.48
C GLU A 154 -1.70 27.07 4.91
N THR A 155 -1.50 25.94 5.61
CA THR A 155 -2.13 24.65 5.29
C THR A 155 -3.66 24.69 5.31
N ILE A 156 -4.26 25.34 6.31
CA ILE A 156 -5.72 25.47 6.41
C ILE A 156 -6.23 26.36 5.28
N GLN A 157 -5.59 27.51 5.05
CA GLN A 157 -5.94 28.42 3.96
C GLN A 157 -5.86 27.70 2.59
N LYS A 158 -4.82 26.88 2.36
CA LYS A 158 -4.69 26.04 1.17
C LYS A 158 -5.88 25.07 1.02
N THR A 159 -6.26 24.36 2.08
CA THR A 159 -7.40 23.43 2.00
C THR A 159 -8.72 24.15 1.70
N LYS A 160 -8.93 25.33 2.31
CA LYS A 160 -10.14 26.14 2.11
C LYS A 160 -10.24 26.70 0.69
N ILE A 161 -9.14 27.21 0.11
CA ILE A 161 -9.20 27.73 -1.26
C ILE A 161 -9.37 26.61 -2.31
N ILE A 162 -8.76 25.44 -2.10
CA ILE A 162 -8.99 24.25 -2.94
C ILE A 162 -10.47 23.85 -2.88
N ARG A 163 -11.07 23.85 -1.69
CA ARG A 163 -12.50 23.56 -1.52
C ARG A 163 -13.37 24.60 -2.24
N ALA A 164 -13.08 25.89 -2.07
CA ALA A 164 -13.81 26.97 -2.73
C ALA A 164 -13.81 26.79 -4.26
N TYR A 165 -12.64 26.53 -4.84
CA TYR A 165 -12.47 26.26 -6.26
C TYR A 165 -13.31 25.07 -6.73
N LYS A 166 -13.23 23.92 -6.04
CA LYS A 166 -14.01 22.73 -6.41
C LYS A 166 -15.52 22.96 -6.37
N VAL A 167 -15.99 23.73 -5.39
CA VAL A 167 -17.41 24.10 -5.28
C VAL A 167 -17.80 25.06 -6.40
N ALA A 168 -16.99 26.07 -6.71
CA ALA A 168 -17.23 26.98 -7.83
C ALA A 168 -17.32 26.23 -9.18
N CYS A 169 -16.44 25.25 -9.40
CA CYS A 169 -16.48 24.36 -10.56
C CYS A 169 -17.77 23.50 -10.59
N SER A 170 -18.22 22.97 -9.45
CA SER A 170 -19.40 22.10 -9.39
C SER A 170 -20.69 22.84 -9.79
N ILE A 171 -20.78 24.13 -9.46
CA ILE A 171 -21.90 25.01 -9.84
C ILE A 171 -21.68 25.73 -11.18
N ARG A 172 -20.53 25.53 -11.84
CA ARG A 172 -20.17 26.14 -13.14
C ARG A 172 -20.26 27.67 -13.15
N ASN A 173 -19.89 28.32 -12.04
CA ASN A 173 -19.90 29.77 -11.93
C ASN A 173 -18.52 30.33 -12.32
N THR A 174 -18.39 30.79 -13.57
CA THR A 174 -17.13 31.30 -14.13
C THR A 174 -16.51 32.45 -13.30
N PRO A 175 -17.23 33.53 -12.95
CA PRO A 175 -16.67 34.60 -12.11
C PRO A 175 -16.13 34.12 -10.75
N LEU A 176 -16.80 33.16 -10.10
CA LEU A 176 -16.32 32.58 -8.85
C LEU A 176 -15.09 31.71 -9.06
N ILE A 177 -15.03 30.93 -10.14
CA ILE A 177 -13.85 30.12 -10.45
C ILE A 177 -12.63 31.03 -10.66
N GLU A 178 -12.77 32.10 -11.44
CA GLU A 178 -11.71 33.10 -11.65
C GLU A 178 -11.28 33.75 -10.33
N SER A 179 -12.24 34.11 -9.47
CA SER A 179 -11.97 34.67 -8.14
C SER A 179 -11.21 33.68 -7.23
N CYS A 180 -11.53 32.38 -7.30
CA CYS A 180 -10.81 31.34 -6.58
C CYS A 180 -9.37 31.18 -7.09
N ILE A 181 -9.15 31.21 -8.41
CA ILE A 181 -7.82 31.14 -9.02
C ILE A 181 -6.98 32.32 -8.53
N ASP A 182 -7.51 33.54 -8.62
CA ASP A 182 -6.80 34.75 -8.21
C ASP A 182 -6.46 34.73 -6.70
N ALA A 183 -7.39 34.29 -5.86
CA ALA A 183 -7.17 34.18 -4.41
C ALA A 183 -6.16 33.07 -4.05
N ALA A 184 -6.15 31.94 -4.76
CA ALA A 184 -5.17 30.89 -4.56
C ALA A 184 -3.75 31.36 -4.89
N ILE A 185 -3.57 32.07 -6.02
CA ILE A 185 -2.27 32.63 -6.42
C ILE A 185 -1.82 33.68 -5.39
N ARG A 186 -2.70 34.59 -4.96
CA ARG A 186 -2.39 35.56 -3.88
C ARG A 186 -2.01 34.89 -2.57
N LEU A 187 -2.61 33.74 -2.25
CA LEU A 187 -2.26 33.00 -1.04
C LEU A 187 -0.84 32.41 -1.17
N GLU A 188 -0.52 31.81 -2.31
CA GLU A 188 0.80 31.25 -2.57
C GLU A 188 1.90 32.33 -2.55
N ASP A 189 1.63 33.50 -3.13
CA ASP A 189 2.55 34.65 -3.15
C ASP A 189 2.91 35.19 -1.76
N ARG A 190 2.05 34.96 -0.74
CA ARG A 190 2.34 35.36 0.66
C ARG A 190 3.32 34.40 1.32
N ILE A 191 3.37 33.15 0.87
CA ILE A 191 4.28 32.14 1.42
C ILE A 191 5.67 32.43 0.84
N THR A 192 6.64 32.76 1.70
CA THR A 192 7.96 33.19 1.24
C THR A 192 8.62 32.12 0.36
N GLU A 193 9.06 32.49 -0.84
CA GLU A 193 9.75 31.61 -1.81
C GLU A 193 11.01 30.93 -1.24
N LYS A 194 11.64 31.57 -0.24
CA LYS A 194 12.83 31.08 0.47
C LYS A 194 12.51 30.16 1.67
N SER A 195 11.26 29.76 1.83
CA SER A 195 10.87 28.83 2.91
C SER A 195 11.09 27.37 2.50
N ALA A 196 11.40 26.51 3.47
CA ALA A 196 11.39 25.06 3.29
C ALA A 196 9.96 24.48 3.16
N SER A 197 8.95 25.32 2.92
CA SER A 197 7.53 24.94 3.00
C SER A 197 7.12 24.06 1.82
N THR A 198 6.62 22.85 2.09
CA THR A 198 6.06 21.94 1.09
C THR A 198 4.68 22.39 0.57
N LEU A 199 4.14 23.49 1.09
CA LEU A 199 2.83 24.00 0.69
C LEU A 199 2.82 24.62 -0.70
N LEU A 200 4.00 24.91 -1.23
CA LEU A 200 4.28 26.00 -2.15
C LEU A 200 4.65 25.31 -3.49
N GLY A 201 3.95 25.69 -4.57
CA GLY A 201 3.78 24.93 -5.82
C GLY A 201 2.36 24.34 -6.04
N PHE A 202 1.41 24.56 -5.12
CA PHE A 202 0.09 23.94 -5.20
C PHE A 202 -0.81 24.55 -6.27
N CYS A 203 -0.66 25.84 -6.59
CA CYS A 203 -1.41 26.44 -7.70
C CYS A 203 -0.96 25.87 -9.04
N PHE A 204 0.33 25.55 -9.18
CA PHE A 204 0.86 24.88 -10.36
C PHE A 204 0.22 23.50 -10.55
N ASP A 205 0.20 22.68 -9.50
CA ASP A 205 -0.45 21.37 -9.54
C ASP A 205 -1.94 21.49 -9.87
N LEU A 206 -2.65 22.39 -9.17
CA LEU A 206 -4.09 22.51 -9.27
C LEU A 206 -4.54 23.07 -10.63
N PHE A 207 -3.88 24.11 -11.13
CA PHE A 207 -4.35 24.85 -12.31
C PHE A 207 -3.56 24.54 -13.58
N VAL A 208 -2.22 24.45 -13.50
CA VAL A 208 -1.39 24.19 -14.69
C VAL A 208 -1.43 22.72 -15.07
N LEU A 209 -1.09 21.82 -14.15
CA LEU A 209 -1.19 20.37 -14.41
C LEU A 209 -2.63 19.89 -14.47
N GLY A 210 -3.52 20.49 -13.67
CA GLY A 210 -4.97 20.27 -13.75
C GLY A 210 -5.63 20.75 -15.04
N LYS A 211 -4.89 21.50 -15.89
CA LYS A 211 -5.36 22.05 -17.17
C LYS A 211 -6.64 22.88 -17.02
N GLU A 212 -6.68 23.75 -16.00
CA GLU A 212 -7.83 24.63 -15.79
C GLU A 212 -7.98 25.61 -16.94
N LYS A 213 -9.18 25.67 -17.53
CA LYS A 213 -9.46 26.42 -18.76
C LYS A 213 -9.59 27.91 -18.54
N LEU A 214 -9.95 28.32 -17.31
CA LEU A 214 -10.10 29.73 -16.92
C LEU A 214 -8.80 30.34 -16.40
N LEU A 215 -7.71 29.56 -16.35
CA LEU A 215 -6.38 30.08 -16.01
C LEU A 215 -5.88 30.97 -17.17
N ARG A 216 -5.63 32.26 -16.90
CA ARG A 216 -5.11 33.20 -17.90
C ARG A 216 -3.66 32.84 -18.26
N GLU A 217 -3.26 33.07 -19.51
CA GLU A 217 -1.87 32.74 -19.95
C GLU A 217 -0.81 33.48 -19.11
N GLU A 218 -1.04 34.75 -18.72
CA GLU A 218 -0.14 35.49 -17.82
C GLU A 218 0.02 34.79 -16.44
N GLN A 219 -1.07 34.24 -15.89
CA GLN A 219 -1.03 33.52 -14.62
C GLN A 219 -0.29 32.19 -14.77
N LYS A 220 -0.52 31.49 -15.88
CA LYS A 220 0.16 30.24 -16.18
C LYS A 220 1.66 30.45 -16.38
N GLU A 221 2.07 31.48 -17.11
CA GLU A 221 3.47 31.87 -17.29
C GLU A 221 4.13 32.21 -15.96
N LYS A 222 3.45 32.99 -15.10
CA LYS A 222 3.90 33.27 -13.72
C LYS A 222 4.11 31.98 -12.93
N LEU A 223 3.09 31.12 -12.82
CA LEU A 223 3.17 29.88 -12.04
C LEU A 223 4.30 28.94 -12.52
N VAL A 224 4.53 28.86 -13.83
CA VAL A 224 5.65 28.09 -14.40
C VAL A 224 6.99 28.73 -14.03
N SER A 225 7.10 30.06 -14.16
CA SER A 225 8.31 30.80 -13.82
C SER A 225 8.67 30.67 -12.33
N ASP A 226 7.68 30.81 -11.45
CA ASP A 226 7.87 30.71 -10.00
C ASP A 226 8.33 29.31 -9.59
N LEU A 227 7.74 28.27 -10.19
CA LEU A 227 8.13 26.89 -9.91
C LEU A 227 9.54 26.56 -10.46
N GLU A 228 9.91 27.09 -11.62
CA GLU A 228 11.29 26.99 -12.14
C GLU A 228 12.30 27.71 -11.23
N ALA A 229 12.02 28.95 -10.85
CA ALA A 229 12.87 29.74 -9.96
C ALA A 229 13.07 29.01 -8.62
N ARG A 230 11.99 28.46 -8.09
CA ARG A 230 12.04 27.61 -6.91
C ARG A 230 12.86 26.35 -7.13
N PHE A 231 12.66 25.63 -8.23
CA PHE A 231 13.40 24.41 -8.54
C PHE A 231 14.92 24.67 -8.54
N VAL A 232 15.33 25.76 -9.18
CA VAL A 232 16.73 26.22 -9.19
C VAL A 232 17.20 26.55 -7.76
N TYR A 233 16.38 27.26 -6.98
CA TYR A 233 16.73 27.62 -5.61
C TYR A 233 16.92 26.40 -4.71
N VAL A 234 15.97 25.46 -4.69
CA VAL A 234 16.02 24.28 -3.80
C VAL A 234 17.12 23.30 -4.20
N SER A 235 17.38 23.13 -5.50
CA SER A 235 18.45 22.27 -6.00
C SER A 235 19.84 22.88 -5.78
N THR A 236 20.00 24.19 -5.91
CA THR A 236 21.31 24.86 -5.70
C THR A 236 21.70 24.97 -4.23
N ASN A 237 20.72 25.14 -3.34
CA ASN A 237 20.97 25.28 -1.90
C ASN A 237 20.96 23.92 -1.15
N ASN A 238 20.95 22.79 -1.88
CA ASN A 238 20.96 21.44 -1.30
C ASN A 238 19.88 21.23 -0.22
N TYR A 239 18.65 21.69 -0.48
CA TYR A 239 17.51 21.31 0.35
C TYR A 239 17.31 19.78 0.31
N SER A 240 16.51 19.26 1.23
CA SER A 240 16.23 17.82 1.27
C SER A 240 15.68 17.33 -0.06
N PHE A 241 16.02 16.09 -0.44
CA PHE A 241 15.61 15.52 -1.72
C PHE A 241 14.08 15.53 -1.90
N GLN A 242 13.30 15.40 -0.82
CA GLN A 242 11.83 15.45 -0.87
C GLN A 242 11.31 16.80 -1.36
N ILE A 243 11.97 17.91 -1.02
CA ILE A 243 11.60 19.24 -1.48
C ILE A 243 11.99 19.41 -2.95
N CYS A 244 13.16 18.90 -3.34
CA CYS A 244 13.58 18.93 -4.74
C CYS A 244 12.64 18.10 -5.63
N GLU A 245 12.27 16.91 -5.16
CA GLU A 245 11.32 16.01 -5.82
C GLU A 245 9.93 16.61 -5.93
N SER A 246 9.38 17.17 -4.84
CA SER A 246 8.03 17.73 -4.83
C SER A 246 7.85 18.90 -5.80
N VAL A 247 8.93 19.61 -6.13
CA VAL A 247 8.95 20.71 -7.12
C VAL A 247 9.29 20.19 -8.52
N GLY A 248 10.30 19.32 -8.63
CA GLY A 248 10.82 18.83 -9.90
C GLY A 248 9.85 17.90 -10.64
N ILE A 249 9.16 17.00 -9.93
CA ILE A 249 8.26 16.03 -10.57
C ILE A 249 7.07 16.71 -11.27
N PRO A 250 6.33 17.66 -10.64
CA PRO A 250 5.30 18.44 -11.35
C PRO A 250 5.84 19.17 -12.58
N LEU A 251 7.00 19.83 -12.43
CA LEU A 251 7.61 20.61 -13.50
C LEU A 251 8.03 19.73 -14.70
N ALA A 252 8.59 18.56 -14.43
CA ALA A 252 8.91 17.58 -15.47
C ALA A 252 7.64 17.03 -16.16
N LYS A 253 6.55 16.78 -15.43
CA LYS A 253 5.26 16.39 -16.03
C LYS A 253 4.73 17.46 -16.98
N TYR A 254 4.85 18.73 -16.60
CA TYR A 254 4.47 19.87 -17.43
C TYR A 254 5.27 19.90 -18.73
N TYR A 255 6.61 19.87 -18.68
CA TYR A 255 7.44 19.89 -19.88
C TYR A 255 7.27 18.67 -20.78
N ARG A 256 7.03 17.50 -20.19
CA ARG A 256 6.68 16.29 -20.93
C ARG A 256 5.39 16.49 -21.74
N SER A 257 4.38 17.15 -21.16
CA SER A 257 3.13 17.46 -21.87
C SER A 257 3.32 18.42 -23.06
N GLN A 258 4.41 19.21 -23.04
CA GLN A 258 4.79 20.14 -24.10
C GLN A 258 5.83 19.54 -25.07
N ASN A 259 6.13 18.24 -24.96
CA ASN A 259 7.17 17.55 -25.74
C ASN A 259 8.58 18.18 -25.61
N ARG A 260 8.87 18.84 -24.49
CA ARG A 260 10.17 19.44 -24.17
C ARG A 260 11.06 18.46 -23.41
N LEU A 261 11.55 17.43 -24.11
CA LEU A 261 12.25 16.29 -23.50
C LEU A 261 13.60 16.66 -22.86
N GLU A 262 14.31 17.66 -23.39
CA GLU A 262 15.57 18.15 -22.80
C GLU A 262 15.35 18.77 -21.41
N ASP A 263 14.25 19.52 -21.23
CA ASP A 263 13.90 20.08 -19.91
C ASP A 263 13.50 18.98 -18.93
N VAL A 264 12.75 17.97 -19.39
CA VAL A 264 12.44 16.79 -18.58
C VAL A 264 13.73 16.13 -18.10
N LYS A 265 14.68 15.91 -19.01
CA LYS A 265 15.97 15.29 -18.67
C LYS A 265 16.75 16.16 -17.67
N ARG A 266 16.86 17.49 -17.90
CA ARG A 266 17.53 18.43 -16.98
C ARG A 266 16.94 18.36 -15.56
N ILE A 267 15.62 18.36 -15.46
CA ILE A 267 14.92 18.40 -14.17
C ILE A 267 15.09 17.08 -13.43
N ILE A 268 14.81 15.95 -14.08
CA ILE A 268 14.84 14.65 -13.41
C ILE A 268 16.27 14.23 -13.05
N THR A 269 17.27 14.57 -13.87
CA THR A 269 18.68 14.34 -13.50
C THR A 269 19.11 15.21 -12.32
N THR A 270 18.60 16.44 -12.22
CA THR A 270 18.83 17.32 -11.05
C THR A 270 18.15 16.79 -9.79
N VAL A 271 16.93 16.25 -9.89
CA VAL A 271 16.27 15.54 -8.78
C VAL A 271 17.14 14.35 -8.36
N GLY A 272 17.58 13.51 -9.29
CA GLY A 272 18.45 12.38 -8.96
C GLY A 272 19.77 12.78 -8.30
N ARG A 273 20.40 13.87 -8.73
CA ARG A 273 21.59 14.41 -8.05
C ARG A 273 21.30 14.81 -6.60
N SER A 274 20.12 15.36 -6.32
CA SER A 274 19.74 15.72 -4.94
C SER A 274 19.58 14.49 -4.04
N PHE A 275 19.07 13.37 -4.57
CA PHE A 275 19.05 12.09 -3.87
C PHE A 275 20.48 11.62 -3.56
N GLU A 276 21.34 11.58 -4.58
CA GLU A 276 22.72 11.11 -4.43
C GLU A 276 23.51 11.93 -3.41
N LEU A 277 23.39 13.27 -3.44
CA LEU A 277 24.05 14.14 -2.47
C LEU A 277 23.51 13.94 -1.05
N PHE A 278 22.21 13.75 -0.89
CA PHE A 278 21.59 13.57 0.42
C PHE A 278 21.99 12.23 1.06
N PHE A 279 22.08 11.18 0.25
CA PHE A 279 22.37 9.82 0.71
C PHE A 279 23.85 9.42 0.64
N GLN A 280 24.71 10.29 0.14
CA GLN A 280 26.15 10.06 0.13
C GLN A 280 26.68 9.86 1.56
N GLY A 281 27.27 8.69 1.83
CA GLY A 281 27.83 8.36 3.14
C GLY A 281 26.80 8.03 4.22
N GLN A 282 25.51 7.93 3.86
CA GLN A 282 24.47 7.42 4.75
C GLN A 282 24.49 5.89 4.81
N ASP A 283 23.70 5.31 5.71
CA ASP A 283 23.54 3.87 5.81
C ASP A 283 23.10 3.21 4.48
N GLU A 284 23.73 2.10 4.11
CA GLU A 284 23.55 1.42 2.83
C GLU A 284 22.13 0.88 2.62
N LEU A 285 21.41 0.51 3.70
CA LEU A 285 19.99 0.10 3.59
C LEU A 285 19.13 1.30 3.19
N LEU A 286 19.34 2.47 3.79
CA LEU A 286 18.67 3.71 3.40
C LEU A 286 19.01 4.11 1.95
N GLN A 287 20.30 4.03 1.57
CA GLN A 287 20.73 4.28 0.19
C GLN A 287 19.99 3.37 -0.80
N SER A 288 20.01 2.05 -0.56
CA SER A 288 19.36 1.06 -1.41
C SER A 288 17.85 1.29 -1.53
N PHE A 289 17.18 1.63 -0.44
CA PHE A 289 15.75 1.94 -0.44
C PHE A 289 15.42 3.17 -1.30
N HIS A 290 16.15 4.27 -1.12
CA HIS A 290 15.88 5.50 -1.86
C HIS A 290 16.36 5.47 -3.32
N TYR A 291 17.40 4.69 -3.62
CA TYR A 291 17.81 4.44 -5.01
C TYR A 291 16.78 3.62 -5.79
N GLN A 292 16.02 2.71 -5.17
CA GLN A 292 14.89 2.05 -5.83
C GLN A 292 13.83 3.06 -6.26
N HIS A 293 13.46 3.99 -5.37
CA HIS A 293 12.52 5.06 -5.69
C HIS A 293 13.04 5.96 -6.83
N LEU A 294 14.32 6.33 -6.80
CA LEU A 294 14.94 7.11 -7.87
C LEU A 294 14.96 6.35 -9.22
N HIS A 295 15.22 5.04 -9.19
CA HIS A 295 15.14 4.19 -10.39
C HIS A 295 13.72 4.22 -10.98
N GLU A 296 12.68 4.08 -10.17
CA GLU A 296 11.28 4.18 -10.61
C GLU A 296 10.97 5.53 -11.27
N ILE A 297 11.45 6.63 -10.68
CA ILE A 297 11.33 7.97 -11.26
C ILE A 297 12.00 8.03 -12.64
N TYR A 298 13.25 7.55 -12.78
CA TYR A 298 13.94 7.56 -14.06
C TYR A 298 13.20 6.76 -15.13
N ILE A 299 12.68 5.57 -14.79
CA ILE A 299 11.84 4.76 -15.69
C ILE A 299 10.56 5.51 -16.08
N GLN A 300 9.86 6.13 -15.13
CA GLN A 300 8.63 6.88 -15.37
C GLN A 300 8.81 8.04 -16.38
N PHE A 301 10.01 8.61 -16.43
CA PHE A 301 10.37 9.70 -17.35
C PHE A 301 11.20 9.24 -18.55
N ASN A 302 11.26 7.93 -18.83
CA ASN A 302 11.97 7.32 -19.97
C ASN A 302 13.49 7.57 -19.99
N LEU A 303 14.12 7.73 -18.84
CA LEU A 303 15.56 7.92 -18.67
C LEU A 303 16.24 6.58 -18.33
N LYS A 304 16.32 5.70 -19.32
CA LYS A 304 16.77 4.30 -19.14
C LYS A 304 18.25 4.19 -18.76
N ASP A 305 19.11 5.01 -19.35
CA ASP A 305 20.55 4.98 -19.08
C ASP A 305 20.84 5.43 -17.64
N GLU A 306 20.13 6.47 -17.19
CA GLU A 306 20.18 6.94 -15.81
C GLU A 306 19.64 5.89 -14.83
N ALA A 307 18.53 5.22 -15.17
CA ALA A 307 17.99 4.11 -14.37
C ALA A 307 19.01 2.96 -14.24
N GLU A 308 19.65 2.55 -15.33
CA GLU A 308 20.68 1.50 -15.32
C GLU A 308 21.86 1.86 -14.40
N ASN A 309 22.28 3.12 -14.42
CA ASN A 309 23.33 3.61 -13.52
C ASN A 309 22.91 3.54 -12.04
N ILE A 310 21.64 3.81 -11.73
CA ILE A 310 21.12 3.62 -10.37
C ILE A 310 21.06 2.14 -9.99
N SER A 311 20.70 1.24 -10.90
CA SER A 311 20.76 -0.21 -10.64
C SER A 311 22.17 -0.69 -10.29
N LYS A 312 23.21 -0.13 -10.93
CA LYS A 312 24.61 -0.38 -10.57
C LYS A 312 24.91 0.06 -9.14
N LYS A 313 24.47 1.27 -8.75
CA LYS A 313 24.63 1.78 -7.37
C LYS A 313 23.91 0.95 -6.32
N ILE A 314 22.69 0.49 -6.61
CA ILE A 314 21.95 -0.44 -5.73
C ILE A 314 22.77 -1.72 -5.49
N THR A 315 23.41 -2.23 -6.55
CA THR A 315 24.26 -3.43 -6.47
C THR A 315 25.54 -3.15 -5.67
N GLU A 316 26.17 -1.99 -5.86
CA GLU A 316 27.39 -1.58 -5.15
C GLU A 316 27.18 -1.46 -3.63
N VAL A 317 26.05 -0.91 -3.19
CA VAL A 317 25.75 -0.77 -1.75
C VAL A 317 25.22 -2.06 -1.11
N GLY A 318 24.82 -3.05 -1.91
CA GLY A 318 24.14 -4.26 -1.44
C GLY A 318 24.88 -5.00 -0.33
N SER A 319 26.20 -5.18 -0.44
CA SER A 319 26.95 -5.87 0.63
C SER A 319 26.89 -5.14 1.98
N GLY A 320 26.78 -3.80 1.97
CA GLY A 320 26.61 -2.99 3.17
C GLY A 320 25.22 -3.17 3.79
N VAL A 321 24.19 -3.36 2.96
CA VAL A 321 22.81 -3.63 3.41
C VAL A 321 22.76 -4.85 4.32
N ILE A 322 23.31 -5.99 3.87
CA ILE A 322 23.31 -7.23 4.67
C ILE A 322 24.12 -7.06 5.96
N LYS A 323 25.25 -6.35 5.90
CA LYS A 323 26.13 -6.13 7.05
C LYS A 323 25.49 -5.26 8.13
N ASN A 324 24.68 -4.28 7.75
CA ASN A 324 24.07 -3.32 8.67
C ASN A 324 22.67 -3.75 9.14
N MET A 325 22.09 -4.80 8.55
CA MET A 325 20.81 -5.34 8.99
C MET A 325 20.91 -5.87 10.42
N GLN A 326 20.03 -5.36 11.29
CA GLN A 326 19.88 -5.86 12.65
C GLN A 326 18.95 -7.07 12.67
N LEU A 327 19.41 -8.16 13.29
CA LEU A 327 18.59 -9.35 13.51
C LEU A 327 17.72 -9.16 14.75
N PHE A 328 16.40 -9.15 14.55
CA PHE A 328 15.44 -9.27 15.64
C PHE A 328 15.08 -10.74 15.84
N VAL A 329 15.43 -11.30 17.00
CA VAL A 329 15.16 -12.69 17.33
C VAL A 329 13.99 -12.75 18.30
N GLN A 330 12.99 -13.55 17.96
CA GLN A 330 11.94 -13.97 18.88
C GLN A 330 12.17 -15.45 19.21
N SER A 331 12.33 -15.78 20.48
CA SER A 331 12.45 -17.17 20.93
C SER A 331 11.09 -17.75 21.27
N MET A 332 10.89 -19.01 20.91
CA MET A 332 9.74 -19.82 21.32
C MET A 332 10.28 -21.08 21.99
N GLU A 333 9.75 -21.40 23.18
CA GLU A 333 10.10 -22.64 23.88
C GLU A 333 9.11 -23.73 23.49
N ILE A 334 9.62 -24.86 22.99
CA ILE A 334 8.83 -26.06 22.71
C ILE A 334 9.25 -27.13 23.73
N SER A 335 8.29 -27.62 24.52
CA SER A 335 8.54 -28.76 25.42
C SER A 335 8.97 -29.97 24.61
N LYS A 336 10.11 -30.56 25.00
CA LYS A 336 10.63 -31.77 24.36
C LYS A 336 9.63 -32.92 24.45
N GLU A 337 9.01 -33.11 25.61
CA GLU A 337 8.00 -34.16 25.83
C GLU A 337 6.81 -33.99 24.89
N SER A 338 6.35 -32.75 24.71
CA SER A 338 5.22 -32.44 23.82
C SER A 338 5.58 -32.69 22.36
N LEU A 339 6.79 -32.29 21.93
CA LEU A 339 7.29 -32.55 20.58
C LEU A 339 7.47 -34.05 20.32
N ASP A 340 8.07 -34.77 21.27
CA ASP A 340 8.27 -36.22 21.18
C ASP A 340 6.94 -36.97 21.08
N GLN A 341 5.95 -36.60 21.91
CA GLN A 341 4.62 -37.19 21.87
C GLN A 341 3.90 -36.92 20.54
N TYR A 342 4.01 -35.68 20.04
CA TYR A 342 3.47 -35.31 18.73
C TYR A 342 4.13 -36.13 17.60
N VAL A 343 5.45 -36.24 17.60
CA VAL A 343 6.21 -37.01 16.61
C VAL A 343 5.84 -38.49 16.65
N VAL A 344 5.77 -39.10 17.84
CA VAL A 344 5.35 -40.51 18.00
C VAL A 344 3.98 -40.75 17.37
N THR A 345 3.02 -39.89 17.69
CA THR A 345 1.66 -39.97 17.13
C THR A 345 1.68 -39.85 15.60
N MET A 346 2.47 -38.92 15.06
CA MET A 346 2.59 -38.70 13.62
C MET A 346 3.23 -39.88 12.87
N ILE A 347 4.06 -40.70 13.51
CA ILE A 347 4.77 -41.83 12.88
C ILE A 347 4.21 -43.21 13.23
N GLU A 348 3.00 -43.30 13.80
CA GLU A 348 2.35 -44.56 14.19
C GLU A 348 1.63 -45.30 13.03
N GLY A 349 1.36 -46.59 13.17
CA GLY A 349 0.56 -47.32 12.17
C GLY A 349 1.26 -47.59 10.83
N GLY A 350 2.60 -47.59 10.79
CA GLY A 350 3.41 -48.01 9.64
C GLY A 350 3.98 -46.86 8.80
N PHE A 351 4.97 -47.18 7.99
CA PHE A 351 5.76 -46.23 7.20
C PHE A 351 4.90 -45.44 6.19
N ASP A 352 4.18 -46.12 5.29
CA ASP A 352 3.29 -45.48 4.29
C ASP A 352 2.27 -44.53 4.97
N ASN A 353 1.62 -44.98 6.05
CA ASN A 353 0.63 -44.17 6.77
C ASN A 353 1.24 -42.93 7.43
N ALA A 354 2.47 -43.03 7.93
CA ALA A 354 3.18 -41.88 8.46
C ALA A 354 3.53 -40.87 7.38
N LEU A 355 4.00 -41.33 6.22
CA LEU A 355 4.24 -40.45 5.07
C LEU A 355 2.96 -39.73 4.63
N TYR A 356 1.83 -40.42 4.53
CA TYR A 356 0.54 -39.78 4.20
C TYR A 356 0.15 -38.71 5.23
N ARG A 357 0.31 -38.95 6.54
CA ARG A 357 0.02 -37.91 7.54
C ARG A 357 0.93 -36.71 7.41
N ILE A 358 2.23 -36.92 7.16
CA ILE A 358 3.19 -35.83 6.94
C ILE A 358 2.79 -35.00 5.72
N THR A 359 2.36 -35.63 4.61
CA THR A 359 1.92 -34.87 3.41
C THR A 359 0.81 -33.89 3.74
N HIS A 360 -0.23 -34.33 4.46
CA HIS A 360 -1.38 -33.50 4.78
C HIS A 360 -1.07 -32.43 5.83
N GLN A 361 -0.27 -32.75 6.86
CA GLN A 361 -0.05 -31.88 8.01
C GLN A 361 0.79 -30.63 7.70
N PHE A 362 1.71 -30.72 6.73
CA PHE A 362 2.68 -29.67 6.45
C PHE A 362 2.34 -28.80 5.23
N ILE A 363 1.12 -28.93 4.71
CA ILE A 363 0.52 -28.01 3.74
C ILE A 363 -0.12 -26.86 4.54
N PRO A 364 0.39 -25.63 4.41
CA PRO A 364 -0.22 -24.49 5.09
C PRO A 364 -1.56 -24.13 4.46
N LYS A 365 -2.53 -23.70 5.28
CA LYS A 365 -3.82 -23.20 4.80
C LYS A 365 -3.82 -21.68 4.78
N ILE A 366 -4.27 -21.08 3.67
CA ILE A 366 -4.24 -19.64 3.46
C ILE A 366 -5.03 -18.91 4.55
N ASP A 367 -6.23 -19.39 4.89
CA ASP A 367 -7.12 -18.75 5.88
C ASP A 367 -6.52 -18.72 7.31
N GLU A 368 -5.71 -19.73 7.67
CA GLU A 368 -5.05 -19.80 8.98
C GLU A 368 -3.84 -18.85 9.05
N VAL A 369 -3.29 -18.51 7.90
CA VAL A 369 -2.11 -17.66 7.66
C VAL A 369 -2.50 -16.19 7.42
N GLN A 370 -3.78 -15.79 7.51
CA GLN A 370 -4.21 -14.39 7.28
C GLN A 370 -4.32 -13.50 8.54
N LYS A 371 -3.93 -14.00 9.72
CA LYS A 371 -3.98 -13.23 10.96
C LYS A 371 -2.79 -12.28 11.05
N ILE A 372 -2.97 -11.07 10.52
CA ILE A 372 -1.97 -10.00 10.52
C ILE A 372 -2.12 -9.16 11.79
N ASP A 373 -1.00 -8.89 12.48
CA ASP A 373 -0.97 -7.83 13.49
C ASP A 373 -0.98 -6.45 12.81
N PRO A 374 -1.81 -5.49 13.27
CA PRO A 374 -1.94 -4.17 12.64
C PRO A 374 -0.62 -3.43 12.40
N PHE A 375 0.41 -3.67 13.22
CA PHE A 375 1.72 -3.06 13.05
C PHE A 375 2.42 -3.57 11.78
N THR A 376 2.39 -4.89 11.54
CA THR A 376 2.96 -5.50 10.33
C THR A 376 2.19 -5.06 9.08
N ALA A 377 0.86 -4.95 9.15
CA ALA A 377 0.03 -4.46 8.04
C ALA A 377 0.38 -3.02 7.60
N SER A 378 0.91 -2.21 8.52
CA SER A 378 1.25 -0.81 8.28
C SER A 378 2.68 -0.57 7.77
N SER A 379 3.50 -1.62 7.68
CA SER A 379 4.93 -1.52 7.34
C SER A 379 5.22 -2.06 5.95
N THR A 380 6.08 -1.38 5.19
CA THR A 380 6.63 -1.92 3.93
C THR A 380 7.70 -2.97 4.23
N ILE A 381 7.53 -4.19 3.74
CA ILE A 381 8.53 -5.24 3.86
C ILE A 381 9.33 -5.31 2.55
N VAL A 382 10.65 -5.18 2.62
CA VAL A 382 11.54 -5.39 1.47
C VAL A 382 12.37 -6.64 1.71
N SER A 383 12.27 -7.59 0.80
CA SER A 383 13.12 -8.79 0.80
C SER A 383 14.39 -8.52 0.02
N TYR A 384 15.52 -9.03 0.52
CA TYR A 384 16.83 -8.89 -0.09
C TYR A 384 17.45 -10.27 -0.37
N ASP A 385 18.24 -10.39 -1.43
CA ASP A 385 19.07 -11.57 -1.66
C ASP A 385 20.33 -11.56 -0.76
N HIS A 386 21.13 -12.63 -0.81
CA HIS A 386 22.36 -12.76 -0.01
C HIS A 386 23.43 -11.69 -0.32
N ARG A 387 23.28 -10.94 -1.42
CA ARG A 387 24.17 -9.83 -1.81
C ARG A 387 23.60 -8.47 -1.40
N GLY A 388 22.43 -8.45 -0.74
CA GLY A 388 21.73 -7.22 -0.36
C GLY A 388 21.06 -6.50 -1.50
N ILE A 389 20.77 -7.21 -2.60
CA ILE A 389 19.96 -6.67 -3.70
C ILE A 389 18.48 -6.85 -3.33
N PRO A 390 17.67 -5.79 -3.39
CA PRO A 390 16.23 -5.87 -3.16
C PRO A 390 15.57 -6.75 -4.25
N ILE A 391 14.86 -7.81 -3.85
CA ILE A 391 14.21 -8.76 -4.75
C ILE A 391 12.69 -8.57 -4.82
N ALA A 392 12.09 -8.06 -3.75
CA ALA A 392 10.66 -7.81 -3.68
C ALA A 392 10.35 -6.72 -2.66
N LYS A 393 9.38 -5.88 -2.98
CA LYS A 393 8.80 -4.87 -2.09
C LYS A 393 7.33 -5.22 -1.90
N MET A 394 6.96 -5.53 -0.67
CA MET A 394 5.61 -5.90 -0.28
C MET A 394 4.92 -4.66 0.28
N THR A 395 3.94 -4.17 -0.47
CA THR A 395 3.20 -2.93 -0.13
C THR A 395 1.70 -3.16 -0.05
N ASP A 396 1.19 -4.25 -0.62
CA ASP A 396 -0.24 -4.53 -0.66
C ASP A 396 -0.64 -5.54 0.42
N PRO A 397 -1.87 -5.45 0.95
CA PRO A 397 -2.39 -6.42 1.91
C PRO A 397 -2.25 -7.89 1.47
N SER A 398 -2.36 -8.17 0.17
CA SER A 398 -2.21 -9.51 -0.39
C SER A 398 -0.77 -10.03 -0.41
N ASP A 399 0.24 -9.16 -0.25
CA ASP A 399 1.64 -9.60 -0.14
C ASP A 399 1.94 -10.20 1.24
N PHE A 400 1.16 -9.84 2.27
CA PHE A 400 1.35 -10.37 3.62
C PHE A 400 1.08 -11.88 3.70
N ASP A 401 0.16 -12.41 2.89
CA ASP A 401 -0.09 -13.84 2.76
C ASP A 401 1.20 -14.60 2.39
N VAL A 402 2.04 -14.00 1.53
CA VAL A 402 3.32 -14.59 1.13
C VAL A 402 4.31 -14.61 2.29
N SER A 403 4.45 -13.47 2.99
CA SER A 403 5.36 -13.34 4.13
C SER A 403 5.00 -14.31 5.26
N GLN A 404 3.72 -14.40 5.60
CA GLN A 404 3.25 -15.26 6.69
C GLN A 404 3.32 -16.74 6.32
N LEU A 405 3.10 -17.09 5.05
CA LEU A 405 3.34 -18.44 4.56
C LEU A 405 4.82 -18.83 4.67
N CYS A 406 5.73 -17.94 4.27
CA CYS A 406 7.19 -18.15 4.45
C CYS A 406 7.57 -18.37 5.91
N LYS A 407 6.99 -17.58 6.83
CA LYS A 407 7.17 -17.75 8.27
C LYS A 407 6.66 -19.10 8.76
N SER A 408 5.43 -19.46 8.40
CA SER A 408 4.82 -20.75 8.77
C SER A 408 5.64 -21.94 8.26
N MET A 409 6.16 -21.87 7.03
CA MET A 409 7.05 -22.92 6.49
C MET A 409 8.33 -23.05 7.31
N GLY A 410 8.94 -21.93 7.71
CA GLY A 410 10.17 -21.89 8.50
C GLY A 410 9.98 -22.40 9.94
N GLU A 411 8.89 -22.00 10.60
CA GLU A 411 8.53 -22.48 11.95
C GLU A 411 8.33 -24.00 11.96
N ASN A 412 7.71 -24.52 10.91
CA ASN A 412 7.44 -25.95 10.77
C ASN A 412 8.65 -26.77 10.30
N SER A 413 9.72 -26.15 9.79
CA SER A 413 10.90 -26.88 9.30
C SER A 413 11.55 -27.72 10.39
N LEU A 414 11.67 -27.19 11.62
CA LEU A 414 12.24 -27.92 12.74
C LEU A 414 11.45 -29.20 13.05
N ILE A 415 10.12 -29.11 13.07
CA ILE A 415 9.24 -30.24 13.37
C ILE A 415 9.28 -31.26 12.23
N LEU A 416 9.27 -30.79 10.98
CA LEU A 416 9.37 -31.66 9.80
C LEU A 416 10.67 -32.45 9.79
N HIS A 417 11.79 -31.80 10.11
CA HIS A 417 13.09 -32.45 10.23
C HIS A 417 13.08 -33.56 11.29
N HIS A 418 12.59 -33.25 12.50
CA HIS A 418 12.48 -34.24 13.58
C HIS A 418 11.60 -35.43 13.19
N LEU A 419 10.56 -35.23 12.39
CA LEU A 419 9.73 -36.32 11.87
C LEU A 419 10.50 -37.22 10.91
N PHE A 420 11.28 -36.67 9.97
CA PHE A 420 12.09 -37.48 9.06
C PHE A 420 13.20 -38.24 9.79
N VAL A 421 13.84 -37.63 10.77
CA VAL A 421 14.83 -38.31 11.63
C VAL A 421 14.18 -39.48 12.36
N ARG A 422 13.06 -39.25 13.07
CA ARG A 422 12.38 -40.32 13.82
C ARG A 422 11.75 -41.39 12.92
N LEU A 423 11.33 -41.04 11.71
CA LEU A 423 10.90 -42.02 10.71
C LEU A 423 12.05 -42.94 10.30
N THR A 424 13.22 -42.35 10.04
CA THR A 424 14.43 -43.09 9.66
C THR A 424 14.86 -44.03 10.79
N GLU A 425 14.91 -43.54 12.03
CA GLU A 425 15.25 -44.36 13.20
C GLU A 425 14.28 -45.52 13.43
N LYS A 426 12.97 -45.28 13.28
CA LYS A 426 11.93 -46.28 13.60
C LYS A 426 11.79 -47.35 12.52
N TYR A 427 11.83 -46.96 11.24
CA TYR A 427 11.50 -47.84 10.12
C TYR A 427 12.71 -48.23 9.26
N ASN A 428 13.84 -47.52 9.37
CA ASN A 428 15.04 -47.72 8.56
C ASN A 428 14.72 -47.91 7.05
N PRO A 429 13.99 -46.95 6.44
CA PRO A 429 13.50 -47.09 5.08
C PRO A 429 14.66 -47.07 4.08
N LYS A 430 14.49 -47.80 2.99
CA LYS A 430 15.41 -47.76 1.84
C LYS A 430 14.85 -46.88 0.74
N ALA A 431 15.70 -46.55 -0.24
CA ALA A 431 15.28 -45.73 -1.37
C ALA A 431 14.13 -46.40 -2.14
N GLU A 432 14.14 -47.73 -2.22
CA GLU A 432 13.08 -48.52 -2.86
C GLU A 432 11.71 -48.32 -2.21
N ASP A 433 11.63 -48.08 -0.90
CA ASP A 433 10.37 -47.85 -0.19
C ASP A 433 9.72 -46.53 -0.63
N TYR A 434 10.52 -45.47 -0.77
CA TYR A 434 10.07 -44.18 -1.29
C TYR A 434 9.73 -44.25 -2.79
N LEU A 435 10.56 -44.92 -3.58
CA LEU A 435 10.29 -45.12 -5.01
C LEU A 435 8.99 -45.89 -5.24
N ALA A 436 8.73 -46.93 -4.43
CA ALA A 436 7.50 -47.71 -4.48
C ALA A 436 6.26 -46.86 -4.18
N LEU A 437 6.39 -45.77 -3.43
CA LEU A 437 5.32 -44.79 -3.22
C LEU A 437 5.24 -43.79 -4.39
N PHE A 438 6.36 -43.16 -4.75
CA PHE A 438 6.42 -42.11 -5.79
C PHE A 438 5.87 -42.60 -7.13
N TYR A 439 6.27 -43.82 -7.55
CA TYR A 439 5.88 -44.38 -8.84
C TYR A 439 4.49 -45.04 -8.86
N ARG A 440 3.70 -44.91 -7.78
CA ARG A 440 2.25 -45.13 -7.81
C ARG A 440 1.52 -43.97 -8.49
N SER A 441 2.09 -42.77 -8.46
CA SER A 441 1.51 -41.57 -9.07
C SER A 441 1.85 -41.50 -10.57
N PRO A 442 0.89 -41.11 -11.43
CA PRO A 442 1.14 -40.96 -12.86
C PRO A 442 2.01 -39.74 -13.18
N LEU A 443 2.35 -38.92 -12.19
CA LEU A 443 3.17 -37.72 -12.39
C LEU A 443 4.65 -38.03 -12.59
N PHE A 444 5.11 -39.18 -12.09
CA PHE A 444 6.52 -39.56 -12.14
C PHE A 444 6.82 -40.48 -13.32
N ASP A 445 7.69 -40.02 -14.21
CA ASP A 445 8.13 -40.75 -15.39
C ASP A 445 9.13 -41.85 -14.99
N LYS A 446 8.81 -43.12 -15.29
CA LYS A 446 9.66 -44.28 -14.97
C LYS A 446 11.05 -44.18 -15.61
N SER A 447 11.20 -43.47 -16.73
CA SER A 447 12.50 -43.26 -17.36
C SER A 447 13.46 -42.43 -16.50
N LYS A 448 12.93 -41.69 -15.50
CA LYS A 448 13.69 -40.81 -14.59
C LYS A 448 13.91 -41.42 -13.20
N GLN A 449 13.53 -42.68 -12.99
CA GLN A 449 13.60 -43.35 -11.69
C GLN A 449 15.00 -43.32 -11.07
N SER A 450 16.04 -43.54 -11.86
CA SER A 450 17.43 -43.49 -11.38
C SER A 450 17.87 -42.09 -10.91
N ILE A 451 17.26 -41.02 -11.41
CA ILE A 451 17.53 -39.66 -10.96
C ILE A 451 16.89 -39.43 -9.59
N VAL A 452 15.64 -39.83 -9.45
CA VAL A 452 14.88 -39.72 -8.20
C VAL A 452 15.53 -40.57 -7.10
N GLU A 453 15.93 -41.79 -7.42
CA GLU A 453 16.65 -42.70 -6.52
C GLU A 453 17.94 -42.07 -5.98
N LYS A 454 18.78 -41.49 -6.85
CA LYS A 454 20.00 -40.79 -6.43
C LYS A 454 19.70 -39.60 -5.52
N GLY A 455 18.61 -38.88 -5.77
CA GLY A 455 18.16 -37.79 -4.90
C GLY A 455 17.77 -38.28 -3.51
N ILE A 456 17.03 -39.40 -3.42
CA ILE A 456 16.64 -40.02 -2.14
C ILE A 456 17.87 -40.53 -1.39
N LEU A 457 18.79 -41.20 -2.08
CA LEU A 457 20.03 -41.69 -1.47
C LEU A 457 20.89 -40.54 -0.94
N ALA A 458 21.02 -39.45 -1.70
CA ALA A 458 21.71 -38.24 -1.27
C ALA A 458 21.04 -37.63 -0.02
N PHE A 459 19.71 -37.57 0.00
CA PHE A 459 18.95 -37.10 1.15
C PHE A 459 19.23 -37.94 2.42
N PHE A 460 19.28 -39.27 2.31
CA PHE A 460 19.57 -40.14 3.47
C PHE A 460 20.97 -40.01 4.04
N ILE A 461 21.95 -39.68 3.21
CA ILE A 461 23.34 -39.45 3.65
C ILE A 461 23.63 -37.98 3.95
N GLU A 462 22.59 -37.15 4.03
CA GLU A 462 22.66 -35.72 4.31
C GLU A 462 23.47 -34.91 3.28
N ASP A 463 23.63 -35.44 2.05
CA ASP A 463 24.13 -34.68 0.89
C ASP A 463 22.99 -33.84 0.31
N TYR A 464 22.62 -32.79 1.05
CA TYR A 464 21.52 -31.90 0.70
C TYR A 464 21.78 -31.13 -0.60
N ILE A 465 23.04 -30.84 -0.93
CA ILE A 465 23.41 -30.21 -2.20
C ILE A 465 22.93 -31.10 -3.35
N THR A 466 23.34 -32.36 -3.36
CA THR A 466 22.93 -33.30 -4.42
C THR A 466 21.42 -33.53 -4.39
N ALA A 467 20.83 -33.75 -3.20
CA ALA A 467 19.40 -34.01 -3.07
C ALA A 467 18.55 -32.86 -3.64
N ILE A 468 18.84 -31.61 -3.25
CA ILE A 468 18.10 -30.41 -3.69
C ILE A 468 18.21 -30.24 -5.22
N HIS A 469 19.43 -30.35 -5.79
CA HIS A 469 19.65 -30.20 -7.23
C HIS A 469 18.96 -31.29 -8.05
N LEU A 470 18.76 -32.48 -7.49
CA LEU A 470 18.03 -33.57 -8.14
C LEU A 470 16.52 -33.45 -7.96
N PHE A 471 16.02 -33.06 -6.78
CA PHE A 471 14.58 -32.94 -6.53
C PHE A 471 13.93 -31.79 -7.29
N VAL A 472 14.55 -30.60 -7.34
CA VAL A 472 13.96 -29.41 -7.97
C VAL A 472 13.48 -29.65 -9.41
N PRO A 473 14.30 -30.21 -10.33
CA PRO A 473 13.85 -30.51 -11.69
C PRO A 473 12.78 -31.59 -11.77
N GLN A 474 12.78 -32.58 -10.86
CA GLN A 474 11.79 -33.66 -10.87
C GLN A 474 10.41 -33.17 -10.38
N ILE A 475 10.38 -32.26 -9.40
CA ILE A 475 9.17 -31.57 -8.97
C ILE A 475 8.58 -30.77 -10.13
N GLU A 476 9.39 -29.97 -10.84
CA GLU A 476 8.94 -29.22 -12.01
C GLU A 476 8.41 -30.15 -13.11
N ALA A 477 9.10 -31.27 -13.37
CA ALA A 477 8.66 -32.26 -14.34
C ALA A 477 7.31 -32.89 -13.97
N ALA A 478 7.09 -33.23 -12.70
CA ALA A 478 5.84 -33.80 -12.21
C ALA A 478 4.66 -32.83 -12.35
N ILE A 479 4.86 -31.54 -12.05
CA ILE A 479 3.84 -30.49 -12.26
C ILE A 479 3.51 -30.34 -13.76
N ARG A 480 4.51 -30.39 -14.64
CA ARG A 480 4.29 -30.40 -16.10
C ARG A 480 3.49 -31.62 -16.54
N THR A 481 3.80 -32.80 -16.00
CA THR A 481 3.04 -34.02 -16.28
C THR A 481 1.58 -33.87 -15.85
N LEU A 482 1.32 -33.29 -14.67
CA LEU A 482 -0.04 -33.05 -14.19
C LEU A 482 -0.84 -32.18 -15.18
N VAL A 483 -0.28 -31.03 -15.56
CA VAL A 483 -0.95 -30.11 -16.49
C VAL A 483 -1.23 -30.81 -17.82
N LYS A 484 -0.27 -31.59 -18.34
CA LYS A 484 -0.46 -32.37 -19.56
C LYS A 484 -1.57 -33.43 -19.42
N LEU A 485 -1.60 -34.18 -18.31
CA LEU A 485 -2.61 -35.22 -18.07
C LEU A 485 -4.03 -34.63 -17.96
N LYS A 486 -4.15 -33.38 -17.52
CA LYS A 486 -5.41 -32.64 -17.46
C LYS A 486 -5.74 -31.87 -18.74
N GLY A 487 -5.01 -32.11 -19.84
CA GLY A 487 -5.27 -31.50 -21.15
C GLY A 487 -4.75 -30.07 -21.30
N GLY A 488 -3.95 -29.58 -20.35
CA GLY A 488 -3.37 -28.24 -20.38
C GLY A 488 -2.20 -28.10 -21.35
N LEU A 489 -2.02 -26.87 -21.86
CA LEU A 489 -0.92 -26.52 -22.73
C LEU A 489 0.35 -26.23 -21.94
N LEU A 490 1.46 -26.87 -22.32
CA LEU A 490 2.78 -26.67 -21.72
C LEU A 490 3.64 -25.63 -22.43
N VAL A 491 3.22 -25.17 -23.61
CA VAL A 491 3.98 -24.25 -24.45
C VAL A 491 3.16 -23.01 -24.78
N VAL A 492 3.85 -21.91 -25.03
CA VAL A 492 3.32 -20.62 -25.49
C VAL A 492 4.17 -20.11 -26.63
N GLU A 493 3.61 -19.24 -27.47
CA GLU A 493 4.37 -18.57 -28.53
C GLU A 493 5.51 -17.73 -27.93
N ASN A 494 6.62 -17.67 -28.65
CA ASN A 494 7.77 -16.85 -28.33
C ASN A 494 7.87 -15.66 -29.31
N ASN A 495 8.77 -14.71 -29.02
CA ASN A 495 8.95 -13.50 -29.84
C ASN A 495 9.70 -13.75 -31.17
N TYR A 496 9.90 -15.02 -31.55
CA TYR A 496 10.70 -15.46 -32.69
C TYR A 496 9.91 -16.44 -33.59
N ASP A 497 8.59 -16.27 -33.67
CA ASP A 497 7.68 -17.11 -34.47
C ASP A 497 7.79 -18.63 -34.20
N GLY A 498 8.04 -19.00 -32.94
CA GLY A 498 8.08 -20.39 -32.47
C GLY A 498 7.43 -20.58 -31.10
N PHE A 499 7.65 -21.74 -30.48
CA PHE A 499 7.09 -22.05 -29.16
C PHE A 499 8.18 -22.18 -28.10
N LYS A 500 7.86 -21.79 -26.87
CA LYS A 500 8.68 -22.03 -25.67
C LYS A 500 7.84 -22.68 -24.58
N PHE A 501 8.47 -23.43 -23.69
CA PHE A 501 7.77 -23.96 -22.51
C PHE A 501 7.31 -22.83 -21.59
N LYS A 502 6.11 -22.98 -21.02
CA LYS A 502 5.65 -22.17 -19.88
C LYS A 502 6.67 -22.30 -18.75
N THR A 503 6.92 -21.21 -18.03
CA THR A 503 7.70 -21.21 -16.80
C THR A 503 6.97 -21.98 -15.70
N LEU A 504 7.69 -22.46 -14.68
CA LEU A 504 7.05 -23.11 -13.53
C LEU A 504 6.04 -22.19 -12.84
N ASP A 505 6.37 -20.91 -12.68
CA ASP A 505 5.46 -19.92 -12.10
C ASP A 505 4.15 -19.80 -12.89
N ALA A 506 4.23 -19.77 -14.23
CA ALA A 506 3.04 -19.72 -15.08
C ALA A 506 2.19 -21.00 -14.97
N LEU A 507 2.81 -22.17 -14.78
CA LEU A 507 2.08 -23.41 -14.56
C LEU A 507 1.39 -23.44 -13.19
N LEU A 508 2.05 -22.95 -12.13
CA LEU A 508 1.48 -22.91 -10.78
C LEU A 508 0.36 -21.86 -10.63
N ARG A 509 0.21 -20.96 -11.59
CA ARG A 509 -0.92 -20.02 -11.70
C ARG A 509 -2.06 -20.52 -12.60
N ASP A 510 -1.83 -21.60 -13.34
CA ASP A 510 -2.81 -22.17 -14.26
C ASP A 510 -3.99 -22.74 -13.47
N ASP A 511 -5.21 -22.46 -13.91
CA ASP A 511 -6.44 -22.92 -13.23
C ASP A 511 -6.47 -24.44 -13.11
N ILE A 512 -5.85 -25.17 -14.04
CA ILE A 512 -5.72 -26.64 -13.97
C ILE A 512 -5.03 -27.10 -12.68
N VAL A 513 -3.99 -26.40 -12.25
CA VAL A 513 -3.23 -26.77 -11.04
C VAL A 513 -4.04 -26.40 -9.80
N LYS A 514 -4.72 -25.25 -9.82
CA LYS A 514 -5.59 -24.79 -8.72
C LYS A 514 -6.81 -25.69 -8.55
N ASP A 515 -7.48 -26.06 -9.63
CA ASP A 515 -8.65 -26.94 -9.62
C ASP A 515 -8.31 -28.33 -9.10
N TYR A 516 -7.10 -28.81 -9.40
CA TYR A 516 -6.68 -30.14 -8.99
C TYR A 516 -6.18 -30.20 -7.54
N PHE A 517 -5.30 -29.29 -7.14
CA PHE A 517 -4.68 -29.30 -5.81
C PHE A 517 -5.41 -28.46 -4.77
N GLY A 518 -6.35 -27.60 -5.20
CA GLY A 518 -6.89 -26.53 -4.37
C GLY A 518 -5.97 -25.31 -4.31
N GLU A 519 -6.54 -24.18 -3.87
CA GLU A 519 -5.82 -22.91 -3.79
C GLU A 519 -4.64 -22.98 -2.79
N ASP A 520 -4.82 -23.63 -1.64
CA ASP A 520 -3.80 -23.75 -0.59
C ASP A 520 -2.49 -24.37 -1.09
N ILE A 521 -2.58 -25.55 -1.72
CA ILE A 521 -1.40 -26.26 -2.24
C ILE A 521 -0.80 -25.54 -3.43
N ALA A 522 -1.62 -25.03 -4.36
CA ALA A 522 -1.12 -24.30 -5.53
C ALA A 522 -0.35 -23.04 -5.10
N PHE A 523 -0.89 -22.28 -4.13
CA PHE A 523 -0.23 -21.12 -3.55
C PHE A 523 1.05 -21.51 -2.80
N TYR A 524 0.99 -22.54 -1.95
CA TYR A 524 2.15 -23.08 -1.24
C TYR A 524 3.30 -23.46 -2.18
N LEU A 525 3.03 -24.25 -3.22
CA LEU A 525 4.03 -24.63 -4.21
C LEU A 525 4.61 -23.42 -4.94
N ARG A 526 3.78 -22.41 -5.26
CA ARG A 526 4.24 -21.19 -5.92
C ARG A 526 5.21 -20.41 -5.04
N ILE A 527 4.85 -20.16 -3.78
CA ILE A 527 5.70 -19.42 -2.83
C ILE A 527 7.01 -20.19 -2.53
N LEU A 528 6.93 -21.51 -2.44
CA LEU A 528 8.09 -22.34 -2.19
C LEU A 528 9.06 -22.38 -3.39
N LEU A 529 8.55 -22.56 -4.61
CA LEU A 529 9.37 -22.91 -5.77
C LEU A 529 9.69 -21.72 -6.68
N SER A 530 8.75 -20.81 -6.94
CA SER A 530 8.86 -19.87 -8.08
C SER A 530 8.58 -18.39 -7.81
N ASP A 531 7.84 -18.05 -6.75
CA ASP A 531 7.51 -16.66 -6.45
C ASP A 531 8.72 -15.95 -5.84
N GLN A 532 9.13 -14.82 -6.42
CA GLN A 532 10.30 -14.05 -5.98
C GLN A 532 10.15 -13.45 -4.58
N ARG A 533 8.89 -13.28 -4.12
CA ARG A 533 8.55 -12.86 -2.75
C ARG A 533 8.70 -13.99 -1.74
N GLY A 534 8.74 -15.23 -2.20
CA GLY A 534 8.78 -16.45 -1.40
C GLY A 534 10.18 -17.04 -1.21
N TRP A 535 10.23 -18.34 -0.88
CA TRP A 535 11.50 -19.07 -0.80
C TRP A 535 12.16 -19.21 -2.17
N ASN A 536 11.35 -19.30 -3.23
CA ASN A 536 11.80 -19.22 -4.63
C ASN A 536 12.89 -20.26 -4.99
N ILE A 537 12.87 -21.44 -4.36
CA ILE A 537 13.99 -22.39 -4.36
C ILE A 537 14.41 -22.74 -5.79
N ARG A 538 13.44 -23.07 -6.66
CA ARG A 538 13.74 -23.54 -8.01
C ARG A 538 14.51 -22.48 -8.78
N ASN A 539 14.11 -21.22 -8.71
CA ASN A 539 14.80 -20.16 -9.44
C ASN A 539 16.18 -19.89 -8.83
N LYS A 540 16.30 -19.83 -7.51
CA LYS A 540 17.60 -19.58 -6.87
C LYS A 540 18.62 -20.65 -7.19
N VAL A 541 18.23 -21.93 -7.11
CA VAL A 541 19.10 -23.06 -7.45
C VAL A 541 19.47 -23.06 -8.94
N CYS A 542 18.48 -22.99 -9.85
CA CYS A 542 18.76 -23.11 -11.29
C CYS A 542 19.44 -21.88 -11.90
N HIS A 543 19.36 -20.71 -11.27
CA HIS A 543 20.09 -19.52 -11.69
C HIS A 543 21.44 -19.34 -10.96
N GLY A 544 21.83 -20.26 -10.09
CA GLY A 544 23.09 -20.19 -9.36
C GLY A 544 23.15 -19.02 -8.35
N MET A 545 22.01 -18.67 -7.76
CA MET A 545 21.86 -17.57 -6.82
C MET A 545 21.89 -18.01 -5.35
N SER A 546 21.78 -19.31 -5.07
CA SER A 546 21.82 -19.84 -3.70
C SER A 546 23.25 -19.94 -3.18
N PRO A 547 23.60 -19.32 -2.04
CA PRO A 547 24.86 -19.59 -1.35
C PRO A 547 24.84 -20.98 -0.70
N ILE A 548 26.01 -21.46 -0.24
CA ILE A 548 26.16 -22.85 0.24
C ILE A 548 25.28 -23.15 1.46
N GLU A 549 25.02 -22.15 2.30
CA GLU A 549 24.22 -22.24 3.53
C GLU A 549 22.72 -22.45 3.25
N GLU A 550 22.23 -22.12 2.05
CA GLU A 550 20.85 -22.42 1.66
C GLU A 550 20.64 -23.93 1.36
N PHE A 551 21.69 -24.71 1.15
CA PHE A 551 21.60 -26.16 0.91
C PHE A 551 21.63 -26.95 2.22
N ASN A 552 20.55 -26.85 2.99
CA ASN A 552 20.40 -27.46 4.32
C ASN A 552 19.20 -28.42 4.42
N ASP A 553 19.06 -29.04 5.59
CA ASP A 553 18.01 -29.98 5.96
C ASP A 553 16.61 -29.39 5.78
N SER A 554 16.37 -28.16 6.25
CA SER A 554 15.07 -27.48 6.13
C SER A 554 14.59 -27.40 4.68
N ILE A 555 15.47 -27.04 3.74
CA ILE A 555 15.12 -26.99 2.31
C ILE A 555 14.95 -28.39 1.72
N ALA A 556 15.84 -29.32 2.04
CA ALA A 556 15.78 -30.68 1.52
C ALA A 556 14.53 -31.43 2.00
N ASP A 557 14.19 -31.34 3.29
CA ASP A 557 13.00 -31.92 3.91
C ASP A 557 11.72 -31.36 3.27
N ARG A 558 11.72 -30.05 3.00
CA ARG A 558 10.59 -29.38 2.36
C ARG A 558 10.40 -29.85 0.91
N LEU A 559 11.48 -30.06 0.15
CA LEU A 559 11.39 -30.63 -1.20
C LEU A 559 10.99 -32.11 -1.18
N MET A 560 11.47 -32.89 -0.21
CA MET A 560 11.02 -34.28 0.01
C MET A 560 9.51 -34.31 0.34
N HIS A 561 9.03 -33.41 1.18
CA HIS A 561 7.60 -33.24 1.46
C HIS A 561 6.81 -32.92 0.19
N VAL A 562 7.29 -32.03 -0.68
CA VAL A 562 6.65 -31.78 -1.98
C VAL A 562 6.64 -33.03 -2.87
N MET A 563 7.73 -33.77 -2.94
CA MET A 563 7.78 -35.04 -3.69
C MET A 563 6.72 -36.03 -3.18
N LEU A 564 6.54 -36.14 -1.86
CA LEU A 564 5.49 -36.94 -1.24
C LEU A 564 4.09 -36.43 -1.59
N CYS A 565 3.84 -35.11 -1.55
CA CYS A 565 2.56 -34.50 -1.96
C CYS A 565 2.22 -34.75 -3.44
N LEU A 566 3.22 -34.84 -4.31
CA LEU A 566 3.02 -35.19 -5.73
C LEU A 566 2.80 -36.70 -5.92
N ALA A 567 3.32 -37.53 -5.01
CA ALA A 567 3.18 -38.98 -5.03
C ALA A 567 1.79 -39.48 -4.63
N ILE A 568 1.03 -38.69 -3.87
CA ILE A 568 -0.34 -39.05 -3.49
C ILE A 568 -1.37 -38.80 -4.60
N VAL A 569 -0.97 -38.14 -5.68
CA VAL A 569 -1.81 -37.91 -6.88
C VAL A 569 -2.16 -39.24 -7.52
N LYS A 570 -3.46 -39.51 -7.67
CA LYS A 570 -3.98 -40.71 -8.33
C LYS A 570 -4.47 -40.36 -9.73
N GLU A 571 -4.51 -41.34 -10.62
CA GLU A 571 -5.26 -41.20 -11.87
C GLU A 571 -6.72 -40.88 -11.52
N CYS A 572 -7.20 -39.69 -11.87
CA CYS A 572 -8.64 -39.47 -11.96
C CYS A 572 -9.12 -40.26 -13.16
N ASN A 573 -10.05 -41.20 -12.96
CA ASN A 573 -10.84 -41.73 -14.06
C ASN A 573 -11.46 -40.54 -14.80
N ALA A 574 -11.18 -40.48 -16.10
CA ALA A 574 -11.66 -39.44 -17.02
C ALA A 574 -13.19 -39.36 -17.06
#